data_AF-A0A3P6FJZ7-F1
#
_entry.id   AF-A0A3P6FJZ7-F1
#
_cell.length_a   1.000
_cell.length_b   1.000
_cell.length_c   1.000
_cell.angle_alpha   90.00
_cell.angle_beta   90.00
_cell.angle_gamma   90.00
#
_symmetry.space_group_name_H-M   'P 1'
#
loop_
_entity.id
_entity.type
_entity.pdbx_description
1 polymer ?
#
loop_
_entity_poly.entity_id
_entity_poly.type
_entity_poly.pdbx_seq_one_letter_code
_entity_poly.pdbx_strand_id
1 'polypeptide(L)' 'MENMLQHSTCQRFETDCKDLIAMITDPHAWPNFSTELEVIQILQMCFPDFKISYFPRA' A
#
# COMPACT_ATOMS: atom_id res chain seq x y z
N MET A 1 27.50 11.46 -12.23
CA MET A 1 27.33 10.94 -10.86
C MET A 1 26.10 10.06 -10.87
N GLU A 2 26.30 8.77 -11.12
CA GLU A 2 25.23 7.79 -11.05
C GLU A 2 24.94 7.60 -9.55
N ASN A 3 23.86 8.21 -9.07
CA ASN A 3 23.48 8.11 -7.68
C ASN A 3 23.16 6.64 -7.39
N MET A 4 23.90 6.03 -6.48
CA MET A 4 23.69 4.69 -5.92
C MET A 4 22.40 4.61 -5.08
N LEU A 5 21.29 5.13 -5.60
CA LEU A 5 19.98 4.64 -5.23
C LEU A 5 19.84 3.31 -5.97
N GLN A 6 20.48 2.26 -5.46
CA GLN A 6 20.00 0.93 -5.75
C GLN A 6 18.60 0.86 -5.14
N HIS A 7 17.62 1.24 -5.97
CA HIS A 7 16.21 1.11 -5.70
C HIS A 7 16.00 -0.31 -5.19
N SER A 8 15.67 -0.48 -3.91
CA SER A 8 14.82 -1.61 -3.56
C SER A 8 13.50 -1.33 -4.28
N THR A 9 13.39 -1.81 -5.52
CA THR A 9 12.27 -1.60 -6.45
C THR A 9 11.02 -2.37 -6.02
N CYS A 10 11.05 -3.08 -4.90
CA CYS A 10 9.91 -3.83 -4.42
C CYS A 10 9.10 -3.00 -3.42
N GLN A 11 8.27 -2.09 -3.97
CA GLN A 11 7.18 -1.42 -3.23
C GLN A 11 5.83 -2.12 -3.48
N ARG A 12 5.89 -3.34 -4.01
CA ARG A 12 4.73 -4.19 -4.28
C ARG A 12 4.61 -5.17 -3.14
N PHE A 13 3.54 -5.01 -2.39
CA PHE A 13 3.18 -5.84 -1.26
C PHE A 13 1.97 -6.70 -1.63
N GLU A 14 1.91 -7.87 -1.00
CA GLU A 14 0.78 -8.77 -1.15
C GLU A 14 0.17 -9.04 0.23
N THR A 15 -1.15 -9.21 0.26
CA THR A 15 -1.90 -9.50 1.47
C THR A 15 -3.00 -10.52 1.18
N ASP A 16 -3.20 -11.48 2.08
CA ASP A 16 -4.34 -12.40 2.06
C ASP A 16 -5.59 -11.82 2.74
N CYS A 17 -5.51 -10.56 3.21
CA CYS A 17 -6.60 -9.86 3.86
C CYS A 17 -7.45 -9.10 2.82
N LYS A 18 -8.64 -9.61 2.52
CA LYS A 18 -9.60 -8.92 1.63
C LYS A 18 -10.09 -7.60 2.22
N ASP A 19 -10.24 -7.53 3.54
CA ASP A 19 -10.70 -6.31 4.21
C ASP A 19 -9.68 -5.19 4.05
N LEU A 20 -8.38 -5.47 4.10
CA LEU A 20 -7.34 -4.48 3.84
C LEU A 20 -7.46 -3.89 2.42
N ILE A 21 -7.74 -4.73 1.42
CA ILE A 21 -7.95 -4.25 0.05
C ILE A 21 -9.22 -3.39 -0.04
N ALA A 22 -10.29 -3.77 0.66
CA ALA A 22 -11.52 -2.98 0.73
C ALA A 22 -11.29 -1.63 1.42
N MET A 23 -10.54 -1.60 2.53
CA MET A 23 -10.18 -0.40 3.27
C MET A 23 -9.37 0.58 2.41
N ILE A 24 -8.41 0.09 1.62
CA ILE A 24 -7.62 0.95 0.73
C ILE A 24 -8.48 1.48 -0.44
N THR A 25 -9.43 0.69 -0.92
CA THR A 25 -10.31 1.06 -2.04
C THR A 25 -11.38 2.09 -1.64
N ASP A 26 -11.96 1.94 -0.44
CA ASP A 26 -12.96 2.84 0.11
C ASP A 26 -12.64 3.19 1.58
N PRO A 27 -11.65 4.05 1.82
CA PRO A 27 -11.19 4.37 3.17
C PRO A 27 -12.25 5.06 4.03
N HIS A 28 -13.23 5.73 3.42
CA HIS A 28 -14.29 6.42 4.15
C HIS A 28 -15.29 5.47 4.81
N ALA A 29 -15.41 4.22 4.33
CA ALA A 29 -16.20 3.18 4.98
C ALA A 29 -15.56 2.65 6.27
N TRP A 30 -14.29 2.98 6.56
CA TRP A 30 -13.51 2.43 7.66
C TRP A 30 -12.90 3.51 8.57
N PRO A 31 -13.72 4.38 9.19
CA PRO A 31 -13.24 5.55 9.93
C PRO A 31 -12.36 5.22 11.13
N ASN A 32 -12.48 4.01 11.68
CA ASN A 32 -11.63 3.56 12.80
C ASN A 32 -10.16 3.34 12.42
N PHE A 33 -9.85 3.27 11.11
CA PHE A 33 -8.50 3.07 10.58
C PHE A 33 -7.99 4.31 9.82
N SER A 34 -8.57 5.48 10.08
CA SER A 34 -8.29 6.70 9.31
C SER A 34 -6.81 7.06 9.27
N THR A 35 -6.11 6.92 10.40
CA THR A 35 -4.68 7.25 10.53
C THR A 35 -3.81 6.30 9.72
N GLU A 36 -4.07 5.00 9.80
CA GLU A 36 -3.35 3.98 9.05
C GLU A 36 -3.58 4.13 7.54
N LEU A 37 -4.83 4.43 7.14
CA LEU A 37 -5.20 4.63 5.74
C LEU A 37 -4.61 5.92 5.16
N GLU A 38 -4.51 6.99 5.96
CA GLU A 38 -3.79 8.21 5.57
C GLU A 38 -2.31 7.94 5.30
N VAL A 39 -1.64 7.13 6.13
CA VAL A 39 -0.25 6.71 5.89
C VAL A 39 -0.13 5.95 4.57
N ILE A 40 -1.06 5.01 4.28
CA ILE A 40 -1.05 4.27 3.01
C ILE A 40 -1.25 5.22 1.82
N GLN A 41 -2.13 6.21 1.92
CA GLN A 41 -2.32 7.22 0.87
C GLN A 41 -1.06 8.07 0.64
N ILE A 42 -0.40 8.50 1.72
CA ILE A 42 0.87 9.23 1.61
C ILE A 42 1.93 8.37 0.91
N LEU A 43 2.02 7.08 1.26
CA LEU A 43 2.93 6.15 0.59
C LEU A 43 2.60 6.02 -0.90
N GLN A 44 1.33 5.89 -1.28
CA GLN A 44 0.89 5.85 -2.68
C GLN A 44 1.25 7.15 -3.44
N MET A 45 1.18 8.31 -2.79
CA MET A 45 1.55 9.60 -3.40
C MET A 45 3.06 9.78 -3.54
N CYS A 46 3.85 9.35 -2.55
CA CYS A 46 5.30 9.50 -2.55
C CYS A 46 6.02 8.49 -3.44
N PHE A 47 5.39 7.34 -3.71
CA PHE A 47 6.03 6.20 -4.35
C PHE A 47 5.20 5.67 -5.53
N PRO A 48 5.54 6.02 -6.78
CA PRO A 48 4.77 5.65 -7.96
C PRO A 48 4.57 4.14 -8.17
N ASP A 49 5.49 3.31 -7.66
CA ASP A 49 5.43 1.84 -7.75
C ASP A 49 4.78 1.17 -6.53
N PHE A 50 4.31 1.95 -5.55
CA PHE A 50 3.69 1.40 -4.35
C PHE A 50 2.33 0.78 -4.66
N LYS A 51 2.21 -0.52 -4.37
CA LYS A 51 0.98 -1.28 -4.59
C LYS A 51 0.81 -2.32 -3.50
N ILE A 52 -0.41 -2.48 -3.02
CA ILE A 52 -0.83 -3.61 -2.17
C ILE A 52 -1.86 -4.41 -2.97
N SER A 53 -1.60 -5.68 -3.25
CA SER A 53 -2.52 -6.57 -3.98
C SER A 53 -2.95 -7.77 -3.15
N TYR A 54 -4.13 -8.29 -3.46
CA TYR A 54 -4.62 -9.51 -2.84
C TYR A 54 -3.84 -10.74 -3.33
N PHE A 55 -3.39 -11.58 -2.40
CA PHE A 55 -2.81 -12.90 -2.67
C PHE A 55 -3.47 -13.94 -1.76
N PRO A 56 -4.16 -14.97 -2.30
CA PRO A 56 -4.87 -15.95 -1.49
C PRO A 56 -3.92 -16.77 -0.59
N ARG A 57 -4.36 -17.04 0.64
CA ARG A 57 -3.74 -18.07 1.48
C ARG A 57 -4.10 -19.45 0.92
N ALA A 58 -3.11 -20.35 0.82
CA ALA A 58 -3.32 -21.76 0.49
C ALA A 58 -4.03 -22.51 1.62
#